data_AF-A0A957PJZ7-F1
#
_entry.id   AF-A0A957PJZ7-F1
#
_cell.length_a   1.000
_cell.length_b   1.000
_cell.length_c   1.000
_cell.angle_alpha   90.00
_cell.angle_beta   90.00
_cell.angle_gamma   90.00
#
_symmetry.space_group_name_H-M   'P 1'
#
loop_
_entity.id
_entity.type
_entity.pdbx_description
1 polymer ?
#
loop_
_entity_poly.entity_id
_entity_poly.type
_entity_poly.pdbx_seq_one_letter_code
_entity_poly.pdbx_strand_id
1 'polypeptide(L)'
;MQVFDATTLSDSSTANGFDIVAFDLSTSTTSLYFDGIAAGLREFVRAIHLAEDGSILMSLRYASIVPGIPGVVDRADIIRFVPAQLGAATRGSFELLLDGSDVGLTGSITGIGRAADGRLVVSTPEGFKSTVSAFTATSLGTETQGAWETLFSTQGVGLSDVTNEYIGDLWLDAPAGVA
;
A
#
# COMPACT_ATOMS: atom_id res chain seq x y z
N MET A 1 8.13 -2.56 14.95
CA MET A 1 6.67 -2.34 14.90
C MET A 1 6.20 -2.99 13.62
N GLN A 2 5.35 -4.01 13.71
CA GLN A 2 4.75 -4.63 12.53
C GLN A 2 3.32 -4.08 12.41
N VAL A 3 2.95 -3.64 11.22
CA VAL A 3 1.68 -2.97 10.94
C VAL A 3 0.90 -3.87 10.00
N PHE A 4 -0.37 -4.09 10.31
CA PHE A 4 -1.23 -5.04 9.61
C PHE A 4 -2.48 -4.32 9.09
N ASP A 5 -3.03 -4.80 7.98
CA ASP A 5 -4.39 -4.48 7.54
C ASP A 5 -5.40 -5.17 8.47
N ALA A 6 -6.32 -4.40 9.05
CA ALA A 6 -7.17 -4.85 10.14
C ALA A 6 -8.38 -5.63 9.63
N THR A 7 -8.37 -6.96 9.79
CA THR A 7 -9.59 -7.77 9.59
C THR A 7 -10.21 -8.38 10.85
N THR A 8 -9.61 -8.29 12.05
CA THR A 8 -10.33 -8.54 13.33
C THR A 8 -9.58 -7.98 14.54
N LEU A 9 -10.14 -7.01 15.27
CA LEU A 9 -9.69 -6.64 16.62
C LEU A 9 -10.88 -6.26 17.51
N SER A 10 -10.90 -6.80 18.73
CA SER A 10 -11.94 -6.62 19.73
C SER A 10 -11.50 -5.65 20.84
N ASP A 11 -11.93 -4.38 20.75
CA ASP A 11 -12.32 -3.48 21.86
C ASP A 11 -12.78 -2.12 21.28
N SER A 12 -14.03 -1.77 21.57
CA SER A 12 -14.81 -0.50 21.51
C SER A 12 -14.69 0.56 20.39
N SER A 13 -13.81 0.40 19.40
CA SER A 13 -13.97 0.97 18.06
C SER A 13 -13.37 -0.01 17.07
N THR A 14 -14.19 -0.92 16.54
CA THR A 14 -13.69 -1.97 15.65
C THR A 14 -13.02 -1.34 14.44
N ALA A 15 -11.69 -1.50 14.36
CA ALA A 15 -10.95 -1.19 13.15
C ALA A 15 -11.63 -1.89 11.97
N ASN A 16 -11.79 -1.16 10.89
CA ASN A 16 -12.46 -1.62 9.68
C ASN A 16 -11.50 -1.47 8.48
N GLY A 17 -11.98 -1.75 7.27
CA GLY A 17 -11.15 -1.69 6.06
C GLY A 17 -10.59 -0.30 5.71
N PHE A 18 -11.00 0.78 6.38
CA PHE A 18 -10.39 2.11 6.23
C PHE A 18 -9.14 2.28 7.11
N ASP A 19 -8.97 1.44 8.13
CA ASP A 19 -8.06 1.69 9.24
C ASP A 19 -6.77 0.87 9.10
N ILE A 20 -5.71 1.39 9.71
CA ILE A 20 -4.43 0.67 9.83
C ILE A 20 -4.14 0.45 11.31
N VAL A 21 -3.72 -0.75 11.67
CA VAL A 21 -3.47 -1.14 13.06
C VAL A 21 -2.01 -1.53 13.27
N ALA A 22 -1.44 -1.08 14.37
CA ALA A 22 -0.09 -1.42 14.76
C ALA A 22 -0.11 -2.44 15.90
N PHE A 23 0.70 -3.49 15.77
CA PHE A 23 0.95 -4.45 16.84
C PHE A 23 2.33 -4.21 17.45
N ASP A 24 2.36 -4.01 18.76
CA ASP A 24 3.59 -3.91 19.54
C ASP A 24 3.96 -5.28 20.09
N LEU A 25 5.09 -5.83 19.61
CA LEU A 25 5.61 -7.13 20.02
C LEU A 25 6.12 -7.16 21.46
N SER A 26 6.58 -6.01 21.98
CA SER A 26 7.14 -5.93 23.34
C SER A 26 6.04 -6.01 24.40
N THR A 27 4.88 -5.44 24.12
CA THR A 27 3.73 -5.41 25.02
C THR A 27 2.64 -6.39 24.61
N SER A 28 2.72 -6.98 23.42
CA SER A 28 1.67 -7.80 22.81
C SER A 28 0.31 -7.09 22.72
N THR A 29 0.34 -5.79 22.46
CA THR A 29 -0.87 -4.96 22.36
C THR A 29 -1.08 -4.43 20.96
N THR A 30 -2.35 -4.38 20.55
CA THR A 30 -2.74 -3.74 19.29
C THR A 30 -3.27 -2.34 19.54
N SER A 31 -2.97 -1.42 18.62
CA SER A 31 -3.47 -0.04 18.65
C SER A 31 -3.91 0.42 17.27
N LEU A 32 -4.88 1.34 17.24
CA LEU A 32 -5.26 2.06 16.02
C LEU A 32 -4.12 3.01 15.64
N TYR A 33 -3.48 2.76 14.51
CA TYR A 33 -2.36 3.57 14.02
C TYR A 33 -2.86 4.71 13.14
N PHE A 34 -3.78 4.41 12.23
CA PHE A 34 -4.40 5.39 11.34
C PHE A 34 -5.89 5.08 11.24
N ASP A 35 -6.71 6.11 11.45
CA ASP A 35 -8.16 6.07 11.27
C ASP A 35 -8.50 6.67 9.91
N GLY A 36 -8.91 5.83 8.96
CA GLY A 36 -9.15 6.28 7.60
C GLY A 36 -10.39 7.14 7.47
N ILE A 37 -11.41 6.90 8.28
CA ILE A 37 -12.63 7.71 8.27
C ILE A 37 -12.32 9.12 8.79
N ALA A 38 -11.52 9.24 9.86
CA ALA A 38 -11.06 10.50 10.42
C ALA A 38 -10.15 11.26 9.44
N ALA A 39 -9.30 10.55 8.70
CA ALA A 39 -8.51 11.12 7.61
C ALA A 39 -9.37 11.60 6.42
N GLY A 40 -10.61 11.10 6.31
CA GLY A 40 -11.57 11.47 5.26
C GLY A 40 -11.68 10.48 4.11
N LEU A 41 -11.06 9.29 4.21
CA LEU A 41 -11.25 8.21 3.24
C LEU A 41 -12.69 7.71 3.23
N ARG A 42 -13.13 7.30 2.05
CA ARG A 42 -14.46 6.71 1.79
C ARG A 42 -14.37 5.38 1.03
N GLU A 43 -13.17 4.86 0.83
CA GLU A 43 -12.92 3.51 0.34
C GLU A 43 -11.86 2.82 1.19
N PHE A 44 -11.96 1.50 1.31
CA PHE A 44 -11.05 0.65 2.06
C PHE A 44 -9.63 0.75 1.50
N VAL A 45 -8.68 0.81 2.43
CA VAL A 45 -7.26 0.62 2.16
C VAL A 45 -7.06 -0.84 1.76
N ARG A 46 -6.24 -1.07 0.74
CA ARG A 46 -5.93 -2.42 0.25
C ARG A 46 -4.49 -2.81 0.51
N ALA A 47 -3.55 -1.92 0.19
CA ALA A 47 -2.13 -2.14 0.40
C ALA A 47 -1.56 -0.94 1.13
N ILE A 48 -0.56 -1.18 1.97
CA ILE A 48 0.10 -0.15 2.76
C ILE A 48 1.62 -0.29 2.67
N HIS A 49 2.31 0.83 2.79
CA HIS A 49 3.74 0.86 3.10
C HIS A 49 4.05 2.05 3.99
N LEU A 50 4.67 1.80 5.14
CA LEU A 50 5.16 2.86 6.01
C LEU A 50 6.53 3.33 5.53
N ALA A 51 6.59 4.56 5.03
CA ALA A 51 7.83 5.18 4.60
C ALA A 51 8.67 5.62 5.81
N GLU A 52 9.99 5.72 5.61
CA GLU A 52 10.94 6.12 6.67
C GLU A 52 10.69 7.53 7.22
N ASP A 53 10.10 8.41 6.41
CA ASP A 53 9.71 9.77 6.81
C ASP A 53 8.40 9.83 7.60
N GLY A 54 7.81 8.68 7.92
CA GLY A 54 6.57 8.55 8.67
C GLY A 54 5.30 8.73 7.83
N SER A 55 5.42 9.00 6.52
CA SER A 55 4.26 8.97 5.63
C SER A 55 3.80 7.54 5.34
N ILE A 56 2.54 7.42 4.94
CA ILE A 56 1.90 6.15 4.64
C ILE A 56 1.56 6.12 3.15
N LEU A 57 2.12 5.17 2.40
CA LEU A 57 1.70 4.90 1.03
C LEU A 57 0.53 3.91 1.06
N MET A 58 -0.50 4.16 0.26
CA MET A 58 -1.71 3.36 0.24
C MET A 58 -2.22 3.13 -1.18
N SER A 59 -2.80 1.96 -1.42
CA SER A 59 -3.74 1.74 -2.53
C SER A 59 -5.15 1.54 -1.99
N LEU A 60 -6.15 1.79 -2.83
CA LEU A 60 -7.57 1.63 -2.48
C LEU A 60 -8.16 0.35 -3.05
N ARG A 61 -9.23 -0.14 -2.41
CA ARG A 61 -9.93 -1.36 -2.84
C ARG A 61 -10.73 -1.14 -4.14
N TYR A 62 -11.36 0.01 -4.27
CA TYR A 62 -12.05 0.46 -5.47
C TYR A 62 -11.69 1.93 -5.73
N ALA A 63 -12.15 2.44 -6.87
CA ALA A 63 -11.95 3.83 -7.20
C ALA A 63 -12.75 4.73 -6.24
N SER A 64 -12.17 5.82 -5.75
CA SER A 64 -12.81 6.73 -4.80
C SER A 64 -12.29 8.16 -4.89
N ILE A 65 -13.03 9.10 -4.32
CA ILE A 65 -12.56 10.48 -4.13
C ILE A 65 -11.77 10.55 -2.83
N VAL A 66 -10.54 11.07 -2.91
CA VAL A 66 -9.66 11.26 -1.77
C VAL A 66 -9.51 12.77 -1.50
N PRO A 67 -9.70 13.25 -0.25
CA PRO A 67 -9.59 14.67 0.06
C PRO A 67 -8.24 15.26 -0.35
N GLY A 68 -8.27 16.37 -1.09
CA GLY A 68 -7.07 17.09 -1.52
C GLY A 68 -6.47 16.59 -2.84
N ILE A 69 -6.90 15.44 -3.36
CA ILE A 69 -6.49 14.94 -4.68
C ILE A 69 -7.59 15.29 -5.70
N PRO A 70 -7.27 15.98 -6.81
CA PRO A 70 -8.23 16.23 -7.88
C PRO A 70 -8.65 14.93 -8.57
N GLY A 71 -9.96 14.75 -8.78
CA GLY A 71 -10.49 13.61 -9.53
C GLY A 71 -10.65 12.34 -8.69
N VAL A 72 -10.77 11.21 -9.39
CA VAL A 72 -10.93 9.88 -8.80
C VAL A 72 -9.57 9.22 -8.71
N VAL A 73 -9.25 8.68 -7.54
CA VAL A 73 -8.11 7.77 -7.33
C VAL A 73 -8.60 6.36 -7.62
N ASP A 74 -8.01 5.67 -8.59
CA ASP A 74 -8.37 4.31 -8.98
C ASP A 74 -7.57 3.26 -8.18
N ARG A 75 -7.96 1.98 -8.31
CA ARG A 75 -7.31 0.81 -7.68
C ARG A 75 -5.85 0.61 -8.09
N ALA A 76 -5.44 1.22 -9.19
CA ALA A 76 -4.10 1.15 -9.77
C ALA A 76 -3.19 2.28 -9.28
N ASP A 77 -3.74 3.23 -8.51
CA ASP A 77 -3.01 4.40 -8.03
C ASP A 77 -2.42 4.14 -6.65
N ILE A 78 -1.39 4.94 -6.33
CA ILE A 78 -0.85 5.03 -4.97
C ILE A 78 -0.99 6.45 -4.48
N ILE A 79 -1.61 6.59 -3.31
CA ILE A 79 -1.69 7.84 -2.57
C ILE A 79 -0.69 7.82 -1.43
N ARG A 80 -0.15 8.99 -1.10
CA ARG A 80 0.69 9.22 0.06
C ARG A 80 -0.09 10.04 1.08
N PHE A 81 -0.18 9.57 2.31
CA PHE A 81 -0.68 10.34 3.44
C PHE A 81 0.48 10.87 4.27
N VAL A 82 0.52 12.19 4.43
CA VAL A 82 1.48 12.87 5.31
C VAL A 82 0.76 13.20 6.62
N PRO A 83 1.05 12.48 7.72
CA PRO A 83 0.34 12.67 8.97
C PRO A 83 0.74 13.97 9.66
N ALA A 84 -0.25 14.73 10.12
CA ALA A 84 -0.09 15.74 11.17
C ALA A 84 -0.43 15.15 12.55
N GLN A 85 -1.32 14.15 12.58
CA GLN A 85 -1.73 13.39 13.76
C GLN A 85 -2.18 11.99 13.34
N LEU A 86 -1.83 10.97 14.13
CA LEU A 86 -2.21 9.57 13.96
C LEU A 86 -3.13 9.10 15.10
N GLY A 87 -3.68 7.89 14.99
CA GLY A 87 -4.66 7.31 15.93
C GLY A 87 -6.11 7.75 15.64
N ALA A 88 -6.99 7.68 16.63
CA ALA A 88 -8.44 7.90 16.45
C ALA A 88 -8.83 9.30 15.92
N ALA A 89 -7.98 10.30 16.09
CA ALA A 89 -8.17 11.65 15.54
C ALA A 89 -7.16 11.91 14.43
N THR A 90 -7.02 10.97 13.50
CA THR A 90 -6.08 11.06 12.37
C THR A 90 -6.35 12.32 11.54
N ARG A 91 -5.30 13.10 11.29
CA ARG A 91 -5.33 14.32 10.47
C ARG A 91 -4.03 14.43 9.68
N GLY A 92 -4.11 14.93 8.46
CA GLY A 92 -2.98 15.07 7.56
C GLY A 92 -3.42 15.49 6.17
N SER A 93 -2.55 15.33 5.18
CA SER A 93 -2.84 15.60 3.78
C SER A 93 -2.58 14.37 2.93
N PHE A 94 -3.41 14.18 1.91
CA PHE A 94 -3.16 13.20 0.85
C PHE A 94 -2.53 13.85 -0.36
N GLU A 95 -1.66 13.09 -1.02
CA GLU A 95 -1.04 13.42 -2.30
C GLU A 95 -1.19 12.21 -3.22
N LEU A 96 -1.44 12.43 -4.52
CA LEU A 96 -1.31 11.37 -5.51
C LEU A 96 0.19 11.16 -5.76
N LEU A 97 0.71 9.97 -5.44
CA LEU A 97 2.11 9.64 -5.66
C LEU A 97 2.33 9.02 -7.03
N LEU A 98 1.48 8.05 -7.40
CA LEU A 98 1.54 7.35 -8.68
C LEU A 98 0.13 7.26 -9.25
N ASP A 99 -0.05 7.80 -10.46
CA ASP A 99 -1.16 7.49 -11.34
C ASP A 99 -0.81 6.21 -12.11
N GLY A 100 -1.51 5.12 -11.82
CA GLY A 100 -1.21 3.82 -12.42
C GLY A 100 -1.55 3.76 -13.90
N SER A 101 -2.54 4.54 -14.32
CA SER A 101 -3.05 4.50 -15.68
C SER A 101 -2.06 5.09 -16.69
N ASP A 102 -1.30 6.11 -16.28
CA ASP A 102 -0.24 6.72 -17.09
C ASP A 102 0.93 5.77 -17.39
N VAL A 103 1.10 4.74 -16.54
CA VAL A 103 2.19 3.76 -16.63
C VAL A 103 1.71 2.34 -16.90
N GLY A 104 0.51 2.22 -17.48
CA GLY A 104 -0.01 0.97 -18.03
C GLY A 104 -0.54 -0.04 -16.99
N LEU A 105 -0.70 0.36 -15.73
CA LEU A 105 -1.40 -0.47 -14.75
C LEU A 105 -2.91 -0.42 -15.02
N THR A 106 -3.53 -1.59 -15.05
CA THR A 106 -4.99 -1.76 -15.27
C THR A 106 -5.66 -2.52 -14.13
N GLY A 107 -4.86 -3.10 -13.23
CA GLY A 107 -5.30 -3.93 -12.12
C GLY A 107 -5.21 -3.22 -10.77
N SER A 108 -5.57 -3.95 -9.72
CA SER A 108 -5.44 -3.45 -8.35
C SER A 108 -3.99 -3.55 -7.87
N ILE A 109 -3.48 -2.56 -7.14
CA ILE A 109 -2.23 -2.76 -6.39
C ILE A 109 -2.56 -3.46 -5.07
N THR A 110 -2.00 -4.65 -4.85
CA THR A 110 -2.25 -5.46 -3.64
C THR A 110 -1.09 -5.49 -2.66
N GLY A 111 0.09 -5.02 -3.06
CA GLY A 111 1.24 -4.86 -2.18
C GLY A 111 2.05 -3.63 -2.58
N ILE A 112 2.63 -2.95 -1.59
CA ILE A 112 3.49 -1.78 -1.80
C ILE A 112 4.76 -1.97 -0.97
N GLY A 113 5.91 -1.69 -1.56
CA GLY A 113 7.20 -1.73 -0.91
C GLY A 113 8.16 -0.68 -1.48
N ARG A 114 9.34 -0.59 -0.87
CA ARG A 114 10.47 0.21 -1.33
C ARG A 114 11.68 -0.70 -1.49
N ALA A 115 12.32 -0.65 -2.65
CA ALA A 115 13.62 -1.26 -2.83
C ALA A 115 14.70 -0.41 -2.15
N ALA A 116 15.85 -1.01 -1.85
CA ALA A 116 16.98 -0.32 -1.19
C ALA A 116 17.54 0.86 -2.01
N ASP A 117 17.32 0.86 -3.33
CA ASP A 117 17.65 1.97 -4.23
C ASP A 117 16.57 3.08 -4.27
N GLY A 118 15.54 2.97 -3.43
CA GLY A 118 14.44 3.92 -3.30
C GLY A 118 13.28 3.69 -4.28
N ARG A 119 13.41 2.75 -5.23
CA ARG A 119 12.33 2.47 -6.18
C ARG A 119 11.09 1.98 -5.47
N LEU A 120 9.94 2.43 -5.98
CA LEU A 120 8.66 1.90 -5.57
C LEU A 120 8.55 0.47 -6.10
N VAL A 121 8.12 -0.47 -5.27
CA VAL A 121 7.85 -1.84 -5.68
C VAL A 121 6.39 -2.14 -5.39
N VAL A 122 5.70 -2.71 -6.37
CA VAL A 122 4.27 -3.03 -6.25
C VAL A 122 4.04 -4.50 -6.55
N SER A 123 3.00 -5.06 -5.96
CA SER A 123 2.40 -6.29 -6.45
C SER A 123 1.08 -6.00 -7.15
N THR A 124 0.92 -6.56 -8.34
CA THR A 124 -0.32 -6.51 -9.12
C THR A 124 -0.80 -7.93 -9.43
N PRO A 125 -2.08 -8.24 -9.17
CA PRO A 125 -2.65 -9.52 -9.44
C PRO A 125 -3.11 -9.68 -10.90
N GLU A 126 -2.95 -10.89 -11.44
CA GLU A 126 -3.42 -11.31 -12.76
C GLU A 126 -4.14 -12.67 -12.64
N GLY A 127 -5.45 -12.66 -12.35
CA GLY A 127 -6.13 -13.89 -11.93
C GLY A 127 -5.56 -14.38 -10.60
N PHE A 128 -5.36 -15.69 -10.39
CA PHE A 128 -4.77 -16.23 -9.14
C PHE A 128 -3.24 -16.11 -9.08
N LYS A 129 -2.67 -15.11 -9.74
CA LYS A 129 -1.23 -14.90 -9.86
C LYS A 129 -0.90 -13.47 -9.51
N SER A 130 0.35 -13.23 -9.15
CA SER A 130 0.85 -11.90 -8.82
C SER A 130 2.18 -11.67 -9.50
N THR A 131 2.37 -10.47 -10.02
CA THR A 131 3.65 -9.96 -10.49
C THR A 131 4.13 -8.91 -9.51
N VAL A 132 5.39 -8.99 -9.10
CA VAL A 132 6.08 -8.00 -8.28
C VAL A 132 7.02 -7.23 -9.18
N SER A 133 6.81 -5.92 -9.28
CA SER A 133 7.54 -5.06 -10.21
C SER A 133 8.10 -3.83 -9.49
N ALA A 134 9.33 -3.46 -9.81
CA ALA A 134 9.94 -2.20 -9.39
C ALA A 134 9.71 -1.12 -10.44
N PHE A 135 9.39 0.09 -9.98
CA PHE A 135 9.15 1.26 -10.82
C PHE A 135 10.35 2.21 -10.81
N THR A 136 10.89 2.48 -11.99
CA THR A 136 11.86 3.55 -12.20
C THR A 136 11.10 4.78 -12.72
N ALA A 137 10.77 5.69 -11.80
CA ALA A 137 10.05 6.90 -12.14
C ALA A 137 10.95 7.92 -12.86
N THR A 138 10.42 8.51 -13.93
CA THR A 138 10.92 9.77 -14.50
C THR A 138 10.06 10.96 -14.06
N SER A 139 8.79 10.71 -13.73
CA SER A 139 7.85 11.67 -13.13
C SER A 139 6.87 10.92 -12.21
N LEU A 140 6.40 11.59 -11.15
CA LEU A 140 5.39 11.11 -10.21
C LEU A 140 4.24 12.13 -10.12
N GLY A 141 3.09 11.72 -9.59
CA GLY A 141 1.89 12.55 -9.51
C GLY A 141 0.89 12.30 -10.64
N THR A 142 0.12 13.31 -11.05
CA THR A 142 -0.96 13.18 -12.03
C THR A 142 -0.51 12.99 -13.48
N GLU A 143 0.80 13.13 -13.74
CA GLU A 143 1.42 12.83 -15.03
C GLU A 143 2.59 11.88 -14.76
N THR A 144 2.27 10.70 -14.24
CA THR A 144 3.28 9.72 -13.85
C THR A 144 3.97 9.17 -15.09
N GLN A 145 5.30 9.12 -15.09
CA GLN A 145 6.08 8.57 -16.19
C GLN A 145 7.20 7.70 -15.63
N GLY A 146 7.55 6.64 -16.36
CA GLY A 146 8.62 5.74 -15.97
C GLY A 146 8.49 4.38 -16.63
N ALA A 147 9.24 3.41 -16.10
CA ALA A 147 9.25 2.05 -16.59
C ALA A 147 9.20 1.04 -15.43
N TRP A 148 8.52 -0.08 -15.68
CA TRP A 148 8.46 -1.23 -14.78
C TRP A 148 9.55 -2.25 -15.10
N GLU A 149 10.17 -2.79 -14.07
CA GLU A 149 11.02 -3.98 -14.11
C GLU A 149 10.37 -5.08 -13.28
N THR A 150 10.10 -6.24 -13.89
CA THR A 150 9.61 -7.40 -13.15
C THR A 150 10.72 -7.98 -12.28
N LEU A 151 10.51 -8.00 -10.97
CA LEU A 151 11.42 -8.64 -10.01
C LEU A 151 11.06 -10.12 -9.83
N PHE A 152 9.76 -10.41 -9.76
CA PHE A 152 9.25 -11.76 -9.51
C PHE A 152 7.84 -11.92 -10.10
N SER A 153 7.49 -13.14 -10.50
CA SER A 153 6.12 -13.49 -10.85
C SER A 153 5.80 -14.86 -10.29
N THR A 154 4.57 -15.04 -9.78
CA THR A 154 4.09 -16.37 -9.38
C THR A 154 3.82 -17.28 -10.58
N GLN A 155 3.90 -16.75 -11.81
CA GLN A 155 3.90 -17.53 -13.05
C GLN A 155 5.11 -18.48 -13.07
N GLY A 156 4.86 -19.79 -13.00
CA GLY A 156 5.90 -20.81 -13.21
C GLY A 156 6.68 -21.27 -11.98
N VAL A 157 6.35 -20.77 -10.77
CA VAL A 157 7.01 -21.18 -9.51
C VAL A 157 6.23 -22.21 -8.70
N GLY A 158 5.28 -22.92 -9.31
CA GLY A 158 4.53 -24.01 -8.66
C GLY A 158 3.52 -23.57 -7.60
N LEU A 159 3.31 -22.26 -7.42
CA LEU A 159 2.24 -21.67 -6.60
C LEU A 159 0.87 -21.67 -7.34
N SER A 160 0.76 -22.38 -8.45
CA SER A 160 -0.37 -22.29 -9.40
C SER A 160 -1.61 -23.11 -9.02
N ASP A 161 -1.56 -23.89 -7.93
CA ASP A 161 -2.60 -24.87 -7.57
C ASP A 161 -3.53 -24.44 -6.41
N VAL A 162 -3.49 -23.17 -6.00
CA VAL A 162 -4.45 -22.63 -5.02
C VAL A 162 -5.34 -21.54 -5.62
N THR A 163 -6.63 -21.64 -5.35
CA THR A 163 -7.69 -20.81 -5.94
C THR A 163 -7.79 -19.41 -5.34
N ASN A 164 -6.78 -18.90 -4.64
CA ASN A 164 -6.78 -17.56 -4.04
C ASN A 164 -5.41 -17.09 -3.51
N GLU A 165 -4.37 -16.97 -4.34
CA GLU A 165 -3.10 -16.36 -3.93
C GLU A 165 -2.86 -15.00 -4.60
N TYR A 166 -2.82 -13.97 -3.77
CA TYR A 166 -2.33 -12.64 -4.11
C TYR A 166 -1.23 -12.28 -3.11
N ILE A 167 -0.16 -11.65 -3.58
CA ILE A 167 0.84 -11.07 -2.67
C ILE A 167 0.21 -9.79 -2.09
N GLY A 168 -0.26 -9.90 -0.85
CA GLY A 168 -0.94 -8.82 -0.12
C GLY A 168 -0.02 -7.90 0.67
N ASP A 169 1.23 -8.30 0.88
CA ASP A 169 2.25 -7.48 1.53
C ASP A 169 3.61 -7.78 0.91
N LEU A 170 4.49 -6.78 0.87
CA LEU A 170 5.80 -6.88 0.27
C LEU A 170 6.86 -6.35 1.24
N TRP A 171 7.70 -7.26 1.70
CA TRP A 171 8.91 -6.93 2.44
C TRP A 171 10.13 -7.30 1.59
N LEU A 172 11.05 -6.34 1.42
CA LEU A 172 12.29 -6.51 0.67
C LEU A 172 13.47 -6.39 1.65
N ASP A 173 14.33 -7.41 1.66
CA ASP A 173 15.58 -7.37 2.39
C ASP A 173 16.50 -6.28 1.80
N ALA A 174 17.21 -5.57 2.68
CA ALA A 174 18.40 -4.85 2.24
C ALA A 174 19.41 -5.86 1.69
N PRO A 175 20.19 -5.52 0.64
CA PRO A 175 21.24 -6.41 0.16
C PRO A 175 22.10 -6.82 1.35
N ALA A 176 22.33 -8.13 1.52
CA ALA A 176 23.12 -8.66 2.60
C ALA A 176 24.51 -7.99 2.58
N GLY A 177 24.68 -7.00 3.45
CA GLY A 177 25.97 -6.40 3.72
C GLY A 177 26.82 -7.46 4.38
N VAL A 178 27.88 -7.86 3.67
CA VAL A 178 29.01 -8.60 4.22
C VAL A 178 29.43 -7.90 5.53
N ALA A 179 29.21 -8.59 6.65
CA ALA A 179 29.80 -8.23 7.93
C ALA A 179 31.30 -8.53 7.92
#